data_AF-A0A5N5RE42-F1
#
_entry.id   AF-A0A5N5RE42-F1
#
_cell.length_a   1.000
_cell.length_b   1.000
_cell.length_c   1.000
_cell.angle_alpha   90.00
_cell.angle_beta   90.00
_cell.angle_gamma   90.00
#
_symmetry.space_group_name_H-M   'P 1'
#
loop_
_entity.id
_entity.type
_entity.pdbx_description
1 polymer ?
#
loop_
_entity_poly.entity_id
_entity_poly.type
_entity_poly.pdbx_seq_one_letter_code
_entity_poly.pdbx_strand_id
1 'polypeptide(L)' 'KAGKMSLKVPKLKGAVFESAVIERYRRREESVEEALIDMYLAGVSTRQVDDVSQ' A
#
# COMPACT_ATOMS: atom_id res chain seq x y z
N LYS A 1 -5.73 -7.83 -12.85
CA LYS A 1 -4.89 -7.27 -11.78
C LYS A 1 -4.85 -5.76 -11.96
N ALA A 2 -5.07 -4.98 -10.90
CA ALA A 2 -4.94 -3.54 -10.97
C ALA A 2 -3.53 -3.15 -10.50
N GLY A 3 -2.75 -2.48 -11.37
CA GLY A 3 -1.42 -1.96 -11.05
C GLY A 3 -1.49 -0.58 -10.40
N LYS A 4 -0.46 0.26 -10.64
CA LYS A 4 -0.41 1.63 -10.13
C LYS A 4 -1.65 2.43 -10.54
N MET A 5 -2.35 2.97 -9.54
CA MET A 5 -3.55 3.79 -9.72
C MET A 5 -3.34 5.22 -9.21
N SER A 6 -3.96 6.21 -9.88
CA SER A 6 -3.98 7.60 -9.45
C SER A 6 -5.42 8.01 -9.11
N LEU A 7 -5.63 8.45 -7.87
CA LEU A 7 -6.94 8.84 -7.35
C LEU A 7 -6.93 10.31 -6.95
N LYS A 8 -8.03 11.02 -7.23
CA LYS A 8 -8.24 12.38 -6.77
C LYS A 8 -8.91 12.33 -5.40
N VAL A 9 -8.17 12.74 -4.36
CA VAL A 9 -8.69 12.82 -2.99
C VAL A 9 -9.27 14.22 -2.76
N PRO A 10 -10.54 14.36 -2.31
CA PRO A 10 -11.12 15.64 -1.93
C PRO A 10 -10.31 16.35 -0.83
N LYS A 11 -10.28 17.69 -0.87
CA LYS A 11 -9.65 18.51 0.18
C LYS A 11 -10.62 19.57 0.65
N LEU A 12 -10.74 19.74 1.96
CA LEU A 12 -11.58 20.75 2.58
C LEU A 12 -10.77 22.01 2.86
N LYS A 13 -11.40 23.18 2.71
CA LYS A 13 -10.75 24.46 3.04
C LYS A 13 -10.73 24.62 4.56
N GLY A 14 -9.54 24.73 5.16
CA GLY A 14 -9.37 24.95 6.60
C GLY A 14 -9.51 23.71 7.49
N ALA A 15 -9.68 22.51 6.90
CA ALA A 15 -9.78 21.25 7.64
C ALA A 15 -9.05 20.13 6.90
N VAL A 16 -8.62 19.11 7.66
CA VAL A 16 -8.07 17.88 7.09
C VAL A 16 -9.24 16.97 6.74
N PHE A 17 -9.28 16.48 5.50
CA PHE A 17 -10.18 15.40 5.13
C PHE A 17 -9.54 14.07 5.52
N GLU A 18 -10.14 13.36 6.47
CA GLU A 18 -9.76 12.01 6.85
C GLU A 18 -10.68 11.03 6.12
N SER A 19 -10.10 10.17 5.29
CA SER A 19 -10.89 9.17 4.57
C SER A 19 -11.00 7.91 5.44
N ALA A 20 -12.20 7.31 5.49
CA ALA A 20 -12.44 6.08 6.25
C ALA A 20 -11.82 4.83 5.62
N VAL A 21 -11.32 4.93 4.38
CA VAL A 21 -10.84 3.79 3.58
C VAL A 21 -9.32 3.85 3.36
N ILE A 22 -8.75 5.04 3.18
CA ILE A 22 -7.32 5.25 2.89
C ILE A 22 -6.73 6.29 3.83
N GLU A 23 -5.72 5.89 4.58
CA GLU A 23 -5.00 6.79 5.48
C GLU A 23 -4.14 7.79 4.70
N ARG A 24 -3.87 8.95 5.33
CA ARG A 24 -3.03 9.97 4.72
C ARG A 24 -1.61 9.42 4.50
N TYR A 25 -1.10 9.60 3.28
CA TYR A 25 0.19 9.11 2.80
C TYR A 25 0.34 7.58 2.61
N ARG A 26 -0.67 6.77 2.95
CA ARG A 26 -0.65 5.33 2.66
C ARG A 26 -0.83 5.10 1.15
N ARG A 27 0.10 4.37 0.53
CA ARG A 27 0.15 4.13 -0.93
C ARG A 27 -0.01 2.67 -1.32
N ARG A 28 0.12 1.76 -0.35
CA ARG A 28 -0.11 0.33 -0.50
C ARG A 28 -1.21 -0.08 0.47
N GLU A 29 -2.00 -1.06 0.06
CA GLU A 29 -3.00 -1.68 0.91
C GLU A 29 -2.33 -2.59 1.95
N GLU A 30 -2.99 -2.78 3.09
CA GLU A 30 -2.52 -3.65 4.17
C GLU A 30 -2.28 -5.09 3.73
N SER A 31 -3.16 -5.63 2.87
CA SER A 31 -3.00 -6.98 2.34
C SER A 31 -1.67 -7.19 1.59
N VAL A 32 -1.11 -6.14 1.00
CA VAL A 32 0.22 -6.20 0.38
C VAL A 32 1.30 -6.33 1.44
N GLU A 33 1.18 -5.61 2.57
CA GLU A 33 2.12 -5.67 3.67
C GLU A 33 2.09 -7.03 4.37
N GLU A 34 0.91 -7.60 4.58
CA GLU A 34 0.72 -8.95 5.13
C GLU A 34 1.40 -10.01 4.26
N ALA A 35 1.18 -9.98 2.95
CA ALA A 35 1.81 -10.92 2.02
C ALA A 35 3.34 -10.82 1.99
N LEU A 36 3.91 -9.61 2.15
CA LEU A 36 5.35 -9.41 2.24
C LEU A 36 5.93 -10.02 3.53
N ILE A 37 5.20 -9.95 4.64
CA ILE A 37 5.59 -10.57 5.91
C ILE A 37 5.58 -12.10 5.79
N ASP A 38 4.53 -12.67 5.20
CA ASP A 38 4.43 -14.11 5.00
C ASP A 38 5.58 -14.66 4.15
N MET A 39 5.97 -13.96 3.09
CA MET A 39 7.11 -14.34 2.26
C MET A 39 8.42 -14.31 3.03
N TYR A 40 8.62 -13.30 3.89
CA TYR A 40 9.81 -13.23 4.73
C TYR A 40 9.86 -14.38 5.74
N LEU A 41 8.72 -14.72 6.36
CA LEU A 41 8.59 -15.86 7.26
C LEU A 41 8.85 -17.20 6.55
N ALA A 42 8.47 -17.31 5.27
CA ALA A 42 8.79 -18.47 4.44
C ALA A 42 10.27 -18.56 4.04
N GLY A 43 11.12 -17.61 4.44
CA GLY A 43 12.55 -17.59 4.15
C GLY A 43 12.90 -17.10 2.74
N VAL A 44 11.97 -16.43 2.05
CA VAL A 44 12.25 -15.82 0.76
C VAL A 44 13.17 -14.61 0.95
N SER A 45 14.21 -14.49 0.11
CA SER A 45 15.16 -13.38 0.22
C SER A 45 14.50 -12.04 -0.13
N THR A 46 14.92 -10.97 0.53
CA THR A 46 14.34 -9.63 0.32
C THR A 46 14.47 -9.12 -1.13
N ARG A 47 15.48 -9.58 -1.88
CA ARG A 47 15.62 -9.28 -3.31
C ARG A 47 14.56 -9.97 -4.16
N GLN A 48 14.30 -11.25 -3.90
CA GLN A 48 13.25 -12.00 -4.60
C GLN A 48 11.87 -11.46 -4.25
N VAL A 49 11.67 -11.01 -3.01
CA VAL A 49 10.44 -10.32 -2.61
C VAL A 49 10.26 -9.01 -3.39
N ASP A 50 11.33 -8.22 -3.55
CA ASP A 50 11.30 -6.98 -4.32
C ASP A 50 10.94 -7.24 -5.80
N ASP A 51 11.53 -8.27 -6.41
CA ASP A 51 11.25 -8.70 -7.80
C ASP A 51 9.78 -9.06 -8.03
N VAL A 52 9.11 -9.64 -7.02
CA VAL A 52 7.69 -10.04 -7.08
C VAL A 52 6.75 -8.86 -6.78
N SER A 53 7.24 -7.82 -6.11
CA SER A 53 6.44 -6.67 -5.68
C SER A 53 6.25 -5.57 -6.74
N GLN A 54 7.04 -5.60 -7.83
CA GLN A 54 6.95 -4.67 -8.98
C GLN A 54 5.74 -4.95 -9.87
#